data_AF-A0A292SFY6-F1
#
_entry.id   AF-A0A292SFY6-F1
#
_cell.length_a   1.000
_cell.length_b   1.000
_cell.length_c   1.000
_cell.angle_alpha   90.00
_cell.angle_beta   90.00
_cell.angle_gamma   90.00
#
_symmetry.space_group_name_H-M   'P 1'
#
loop_
_entity.id
_entity.type
_entity.pdbx_description
1 polymer ?
#
loop_
_entity_poly.entity_id
_entity_poly.type
_entity_poly.pdbx_seq_one_letter_code
_entity_poly.pdbx_strand_id
1 'polypeptide(L)'
;MENFKVRYKNLIFKNKSLCVFVDNIGFGNDDEFLDCIANILSENECIISFVKKDITDRKYIELCSKIKFLCSEFNSLFLISSRADIAFITESSGIILSKDDITIKDAKEIIHENSIIGIITDNLSENYINNDDIDFIVCENEYEKCILNSDKPIFIKTKHDFNIKGNFKTFMIKS
;
A
#
# COMPACT_ATOMS: atom_id res chain seq x y z
N MET A 1 21.24 -17.51 11.08
CA MET A 1 21.17 -17.37 9.61
C MET A 1 19.82 -16.76 9.32
N GLU A 2 19.76 -15.57 8.72
CA GLU A 2 18.50 -14.88 8.45
C GLU A 2 17.66 -15.69 7.45
N ASN A 3 16.37 -15.87 7.74
CA ASN A 3 15.46 -16.62 6.86
C ASN A 3 15.32 -15.86 5.52
N PHE A 4 15.38 -16.57 4.38
CA PHE A 4 15.21 -16.01 3.03
C PHE A 4 14.01 -15.08 2.92
N LYS A 5 12.89 -15.42 3.58
CA LYS A 5 11.67 -14.62 3.59
C LYS A 5 11.87 -13.22 4.19
N VAL A 6 12.58 -13.14 5.32
CA VAL A 6 12.89 -11.87 6.00
C VAL A 6 13.80 -11.02 5.10
N ARG A 7 14.86 -11.64 4.55
CA ARG A 7 15.78 -10.97 3.64
C ARG A 7 15.09 -10.45 2.38
N TYR A 8 14.17 -11.24 1.79
CA TYR A 8 13.41 -10.85 0.61
C TYR A 8 12.54 -9.62 0.89
N LYS A 9 11.81 -9.61 2.01
CA LYS A 9 10.97 -8.47 2.39
C LYS A 9 11.81 -7.20 2.63
N ASN A 10 12.96 -7.32 3.28
CA ASN A 10 13.87 -6.18 3.42
C ASN A 10 14.37 -5.63 2.07
N LEU A 11 14.63 -6.52 1.10
CA LEU A 11 15.05 -6.12 -0.24
C LEU A 11 13.93 -5.45 -1.05
N ILE A 12 12.67 -5.91 -0.89
CA ILE A 12 11.56 -5.39 -1.69
C ILE A 12 11.24 -3.93 -1.36
N PHE A 13 11.40 -3.53 -0.09
CA PHE A 13 11.16 -2.15 0.35
C PHE A 13 12.37 -1.23 0.18
N LYS A 14 13.56 -1.76 -0.10
CA LYS A 14 14.82 -0.99 -0.14
C LYS A 14 14.76 0.24 -1.05
N ASN A 15 14.07 0.15 -2.18
CA ASN A 15 13.95 1.23 -3.16
C ASN A 15 12.57 1.90 -3.15
N LYS A 16 11.68 1.51 -2.23
CA LYS A 16 10.30 2.01 -2.17
C LYS A 16 10.25 3.23 -1.26
N SER A 17 10.45 4.40 -1.84
CA SER A 17 10.46 5.67 -1.11
C SER A 17 9.08 6.23 -0.83
N LEU A 18 8.06 5.70 -1.50
CA LEU A 18 6.73 6.29 -1.56
C LEU A 18 5.63 5.24 -1.43
N CYS A 19 4.56 5.58 -0.71
CA CYS A 19 3.29 4.86 -0.66
C CYS A 19 2.15 5.83 -0.99
N VAL A 20 1.35 5.49 -2.00
CA VAL A 20 0.27 6.34 -2.52
C VAL A 20 -1.06 5.61 -2.42
N PHE A 21 -2.02 6.23 -1.76
CA PHE A 21 -3.42 5.79 -1.79
C PHE A 21 -4.14 6.59 -2.86
N VAL A 22 -4.77 5.87 -3.77
CA VAL A 22 -5.44 6.42 -4.95
C VAL A 22 -6.92 6.06 -4.91
N ASP A 23 -7.78 6.94 -5.38
CA ASP A 23 -9.16 6.62 -5.74
C ASP A 23 -9.47 7.09 -7.17
N ASN A 24 -10.56 6.60 -7.73
CA ASN A 24 -10.97 6.91 -9.10
C ASN A 24 -11.94 8.11 -9.17
N ILE A 25 -12.08 8.90 -8.10
CA ILE A 25 -13.00 10.04 -8.07
C ILE A 25 -12.39 11.20 -8.88
N GLY A 26 -13.20 11.82 -9.75
CA GLY A 26 -12.82 13.01 -10.50
C GLY A 26 -12.18 12.75 -11.86
N PHE A 27 -11.97 11.49 -12.23
CA PHE A 27 -11.53 11.08 -13.57
C PHE A 27 -12.72 10.97 -14.54
N GLY A 28 -12.52 11.33 -15.81
CA GLY A 28 -13.57 11.25 -16.83
C GLY A 28 -13.86 9.82 -17.29
N ASN A 29 -12.87 8.93 -17.19
CA ASN A 29 -12.95 7.51 -17.55
C ASN A 29 -11.80 6.72 -16.91
N ASP A 30 -11.79 5.40 -17.11
CA ASP A 30 -10.78 4.51 -16.54
C ASP A 30 -9.38 4.73 -17.13
N ASP A 31 -9.27 5.08 -18.41
CA ASP A 31 -7.97 5.28 -19.07
C ASP A 31 -7.27 6.51 -18.47
N GLU A 32 -8.00 7.61 -18.25
CA GLU A 32 -7.45 8.79 -17.56
C GLU A 32 -6.94 8.46 -16.14
N PHE A 33 -7.66 7.58 -15.42
CA PHE A 33 -7.24 7.13 -14.09
C PHE A 33 -5.99 6.27 -14.14
N LEU A 34 -5.91 5.35 -15.09
CA LEU A 34 -4.76 4.46 -15.27
C LEU A 34 -3.53 5.21 -15.78
N ASP A 35 -3.72 6.20 -16.67
CA ASP A 35 -2.66 7.10 -17.15
C ASP A 35 -2.06 7.89 -15.98
N CYS A 36 -2.89 8.37 -15.05
CA CYS A 36 -2.42 9.02 -13.84
C CYS A 36 -1.52 8.10 -13.00
N ILE A 37 -1.93 6.84 -12.81
CA ILE A 37 -1.14 5.86 -12.05
C ILE A 37 0.17 5.56 -12.79
N ALA A 38 0.12 5.38 -14.12
CA ALA A 38 1.32 5.15 -14.93
C ALA A 38 2.31 6.33 -14.86
N ASN A 39 1.82 7.57 -14.82
CA ASN A 39 2.67 8.75 -14.64
C ASN A 39 3.40 8.72 -13.28
N ILE A 40 2.70 8.42 -12.18
CA ILE A 40 3.31 8.28 -10.84
C ILE A 40 4.41 7.20 -10.87
N LEU A 41 4.11 6.06 -11.48
CA LEU A 41 5.01 4.90 -11.55
C LEU A 41 6.23 5.13 -12.46
N SER A 42 6.10 5.97 -13.49
CA SER A 42 7.21 6.26 -14.41
C SER A 42 8.33 7.08 -13.77
N GLU A 43 8.01 7.82 -12.70
CA GLU A 43 8.95 8.65 -11.95
C GLU A 43 9.39 8.02 -10.62
N ASN A 44 8.67 7.00 -10.12
CA ASN A 44 8.85 6.47 -8.77
C ASN A 44 8.70 4.95 -8.72
N GLU A 45 9.65 4.26 -8.08
CA GLU A 45 9.40 2.92 -7.54
C GLU A 45 8.65 3.04 -6.21
N CYS A 46 7.37 2.68 -6.18
CA CYS A 46 6.51 2.97 -5.02
C CYS A 46 5.55 1.83 -4.68
N ILE A 47 4.74 2.08 -3.65
CA ILE A 47 3.58 1.28 -3.29
C ILE A 47 2.34 2.04 -3.76
N ILE A 48 1.48 1.38 -4.54
CA ILE A 48 0.15 1.88 -4.89
C ILE A 48 -0.89 1.07 -4.13
N SER A 49 -1.82 1.76 -3.47
CA SER A 49 -3.00 1.19 -2.84
C SER A 49 -4.26 1.81 -3.41
N PHE A 50 -5.12 0.99 -4.02
CA PHE A 50 -6.38 1.47 -4.59
C PHE A 50 -7.50 1.42 -3.54
N VAL A 51 -8.11 2.57 -3.25
CA VAL A 51 -9.25 2.69 -2.35
C VAL A 51 -10.52 2.71 -3.19
N LYS A 52 -11.35 1.68 -3.03
CA LYS A 52 -12.63 1.58 -3.73
C LYS A 52 -13.57 2.72 -3.35
N LYS A 53 -14.04 3.49 -4.33
CA LYS A 53 -15.08 4.53 -4.19
C LYS A 53 -16.07 4.47 -5.34
N ASP A 54 -17.37 4.46 -5.02
CA ASP A 54 -18.47 4.62 -5.98
C ASP A 54 -18.46 3.71 -7.23
N ILE A 55 -17.88 2.51 -7.12
CA ILE A 55 -17.84 1.49 -8.19
C ILE A 55 -18.30 0.13 -7.69
N THR A 56 -18.68 -0.76 -8.61
CA THR A 56 -19.02 -2.16 -8.29
C THR A 56 -17.77 -2.98 -8.01
N ASP A 57 -17.89 -4.10 -7.29
CA ASP A 57 -16.74 -4.99 -7.05
C ASP A 57 -16.20 -5.59 -8.35
N ARG A 58 -17.08 -5.87 -9.33
CA ARG A 58 -16.65 -6.31 -10.66
C ARG A 58 -15.71 -5.29 -11.31
N LYS A 59 -16.07 -4.01 -11.27
CA LYS A 59 -15.25 -2.94 -11.84
C LYS A 59 -13.98 -2.71 -11.05
N TYR A 60 -14.08 -2.79 -9.72
CA TYR A 60 -12.93 -2.68 -8.82
C TYR A 60 -11.89 -3.75 -9.12
N ILE A 61 -12.29 -5.02 -9.27
CA ILE A 61 -11.39 -6.13 -9.63
C ILE A 61 -10.71 -5.90 -10.99
N GLU A 62 -11.48 -5.42 -11.99
CA GLU A 62 -10.93 -5.10 -13.32
C GLU A 62 -9.83 -4.04 -13.24
N LEU A 63 -10.09 -2.93 -12.54
CA LEU A 63 -9.12 -1.86 -12.33
C LEU A 63 -7.92 -2.32 -11.51
N CYS A 64 -8.13 -3.05 -10.41
CA CYS A 64 -7.06 -3.63 -9.60
C CYS A 64 -6.12 -4.50 -10.43
N SER A 65 -6.66 -5.31 -11.35
CA SER A 65 -5.85 -6.16 -12.22
C SER A 65 -4.97 -5.33 -13.17
N LYS A 66 -5.51 -4.23 -13.72
CA LYS A 66 -4.77 -3.30 -14.57
C LYS A 66 -3.68 -2.54 -13.79
N ILE A 67 -4.00 -2.07 -12.57
CA ILE A 67 -3.04 -1.37 -11.71
C ILE A 67 -1.92 -2.31 -11.26
N LYS A 68 -2.24 -3.57 -10.91
CA LYS A 68 -1.25 -4.60 -10.61
C LYS A 68 -0.27 -4.77 -11.77
N PHE A 69 -0.79 -4.90 -13.00
CA PHE A 69 0.02 -5.03 -14.20
C PHE A 69 0.94 -3.81 -14.39
N LEU A 70 0.42 -2.59 -14.26
CA LEU A 70 1.25 -1.38 -14.30
C LEU A 70 2.36 -1.42 -13.24
N CYS A 71 2.02 -1.72 -11.98
CA CYS A 71 3.00 -1.77 -10.91
C CYS A 71 4.12 -2.79 -11.20
N SER A 72 3.81 -3.96 -11.77
CA SER A 72 4.84 -4.95 -12.13
C SER A 72 5.80 -4.46 -13.20
N GLU A 73 5.35 -3.67 -14.18
CA GLU A 73 6.21 -3.10 -15.23
C GLU A 73 7.19 -2.05 -14.67
N PHE A 74 6.82 -1.35 -13.60
CA PHE A 74 7.61 -0.30 -12.97
C PHE A 74 8.28 -0.71 -11.65
N ASN A 75 8.52 -2.03 -11.45
CA ASN A 75 9.15 -2.58 -10.25
C ASN A 75 8.50 -2.07 -8.93
N SER A 76 7.19 -1.83 -8.96
CA SER A 76 6.40 -1.24 -7.88
C SER A 76 5.45 -2.27 -7.28
N LEU A 77 4.94 -2.00 -6.09
CA LEU A 77 4.06 -2.91 -5.38
C LEU A 77 2.62 -2.42 -5.47
N PHE A 78 1.71 -3.34 -5.75
CA PHE A 78 0.28 -3.07 -5.67
C PHE A 78 -0.32 -3.80 -4.48
N LEU A 79 -0.92 -3.05 -3.55
CA LEU A 79 -1.62 -3.60 -2.40
C LEU A 79 -3.10 -3.20 -2.44
N ILE A 80 -3.97 -4.08 -1.94
CA ILE A 80 -5.39 -3.79 -1.80
C ILE A 80 -5.64 -3.18 -0.43
N SER A 81 -6.47 -2.13 -0.36
CA SER A 81 -6.95 -1.61 0.91
C SER A 81 -8.09 -2.48 1.45
N SER A 82 -7.98 -2.94 2.69
CA SER A 82 -9.03 -3.54 3.54
C SER A 82 -9.68 -4.85 3.09
N ARG A 83 -9.64 -5.20 1.80
CA ARG A 83 -10.40 -6.30 1.19
C ARG A 83 -9.51 -7.51 0.86
N ALA A 84 -9.38 -8.44 1.81
CA ALA A 84 -8.53 -9.63 1.65
C ALA A 84 -8.97 -10.56 0.52
N ASP A 85 -10.28 -10.70 0.30
CA ASP A 85 -10.81 -11.49 -0.80
C ASP A 85 -10.44 -10.89 -2.17
N ILE A 86 -10.49 -9.57 -2.34
CA ILE A 86 -10.04 -8.89 -3.56
C ILE A 86 -8.53 -9.00 -3.71
N ALA A 87 -7.76 -8.90 -2.62
CA ALA A 87 -6.31 -9.11 -2.64
C ALA A 87 -5.95 -10.51 -3.17
N PHE A 88 -6.68 -11.53 -2.73
CA PHE A 88 -6.54 -12.90 -3.20
C PHE A 88 -6.93 -13.04 -4.69
N ILE A 89 -8.11 -12.55 -5.08
CA ILE A 89 -8.64 -12.66 -6.46
C ILE A 89 -7.74 -11.96 -7.47
N THR A 90 -7.21 -10.79 -7.12
CA THR A 90 -6.35 -9.98 -8.00
C THR A 90 -4.88 -10.38 -7.90
N GLU A 91 -4.55 -11.30 -6.99
CA GLU A 91 -3.18 -11.71 -6.68
C GLU A 91 -2.29 -10.47 -6.44
N SER A 92 -2.75 -9.52 -5.63
CA SER A 92 -1.99 -8.32 -5.29
C SER A 92 -0.71 -8.69 -4.53
N SER A 93 0.27 -7.79 -4.48
CA SER A 93 1.49 -7.98 -3.68
C SER A 93 1.16 -8.15 -2.18
N GLY A 94 0.02 -7.63 -1.74
CA GLY A 94 -0.43 -7.73 -0.37
C GLY A 94 -1.71 -6.94 -0.08
N ILE A 95 -1.95 -6.71 1.21
CA ILE A 95 -3.07 -5.95 1.76
C ILE A 95 -2.57 -4.87 2.72
N ILE A 96 -3.28 -3.74 2.78
CA ILE A 96 -3.14 -2.76 3.85
C ILE A 96 -4.43 -2.77 4.69
N LEU A 97 -4.29 -2.91 6.00
CA LEU A 97 -5.40 -2.93 6.95
C LEU A 97 -5.36 -1.71 7.87
N SER A 98 -6.53 -1.26 8.30
CA SER A 98 -6.72 -0.28 9.38
C SER A 98 -7.25 -0.97 10.63
N LYS A 99 -7.34 -0.24 11.75
CA LYS A 99 -7.80 -0.79 13.05
C LYS A 99 -9.23 -1.37 13.02
N ASP A 100 -10.07 -0.90 12.10
CA ASP A 100 -11.48 -1.25 12.00
C ASP A 100 -11.74 -2.34 10.93
N ASP A 101 -10.68 -2.82 10.27
CA ASP A 101 -10.74 -3.91 9.30
C ASP A 101 -10.65 -5.29 10.00
N ILE A 102 -10.68 -6.37 9.20
CA ILE A 102 -10.44 -7.73 9.70
C ILE A 102 -9.06 -7.83 10.36
N THR A 103 -8.89 -8.82 11.25
CA THR A 103 -7.60 -9.00 11.93
C THR A 103 -6.53 -9.47 10.95
N ILE A 104 -5.25 -9.21 11.27
CA ILE A 104 -4.10 -9.73 10.52
C ILE A 104 -4.18 -11.25 10.39
N LYS A 105 -4.61 -11.92 11.46
CA LYS A 105 -4.79 -13.38 11.47
C LYS A 105 -5.82 -13.81 10.43
N ASP A 106 -7.00 -13.20 10.44
CA ASP A 106 -8.07 -13.56 9.49
C ASP A 106 -7.67 -13.22 8.05
N ALA A 107 -6.98 -12.11 7.83
CA ALA A 107 -6.47 -11.74 6.51
C ALA A 107 -5.49 -12.80 5.97
N LYS A 108 -4.58 -13.30 6.81
CA LYS A 108 -3.61 -14.36 6.45
C LYS A 108 -4.26 -15.70 6.10
N GLU A 109 -5.46 -15.97 6.60
CA GLU A 109 -6.22 -17.17 6.24
C GLU A 109 -6.81 -17.08 4.83
N ILE A 110 -6.92 -15.86 4.27
CA ILE A 110 -7.54 -15.59 2.96
C ILE A 110 -6.51 -15.31 1.88
N ILE A 111 -5.52 -14.45 2.15
CA ILE A 111 -4.54 -13.99 1.16
C ILE A 111 -3.48 -15.07 0.86
N HIS A 112 -2.75 -14.89 -0.24
CA HIS A 112 -1.70 -15.83 -0.65
C HIS A 112 -0.58 -15.94 0.38
N GLU A 113 0.04 -17.11 0.44
CA GLU A 113 1.22 -17.29 1.27
C GLU A 113 2.31 -16.30 0.84
N ASN A 114 2.92 -15.63 1.81
CA ASN A 114 3.95 -14.60 1.61
C ASN A 114 3.46 -13.24 1.07
N SER A 115 2.14 -13.02 0.98
CA SER A 115 1.60 -11.67 0.79
C SER A 115 2.13 -10.68 1.82
N ILE A 116 2.32 -9.43 1.38
CA ILE A 116 2.76 -8.32 2.21
C ILE A 116 1.58 -7.84 3.07
N ILE A 117 1.85 -7.51 4.34
CA ILE A 117 0.86 -6.95 5.26
C ILE A 117 1.31 -5.57 5.71
N GLY A 118 0.58 -4.54 5.27
CA GLY A 118 0.73 -3.17 5.75
C GLY A 118 -0.35 -2.81 6.77
N ILE A 119 -0.02 -1.90 7.69
CA ILE A 119 -1.03 -1.26 8.56
C ILE A 119 -1.06 0.24 8.27
N ILE A 120 -2.25 0.82 8.15
CA ILE A 120 -2.46 2.26 8.18
C ILE A 120 -3.04 2.69 9.54
N THR A 121 -2.44 3.69 10.17
CA THR A 121 -2.83 4.19 11.49
C THR A 121 -2.55 5.69 11.65
N ASP A 122 -3.21 6.32 12.61
CA ASP A 122 -2.98 7.69 13.05
C ASP A 122 -2.00 7.79 14.23
N ASN A 123 -1.54 6.65 14.76
CA ASN A 123 -0.61 6.58 15.89
C ASN A 123 0.36 5.38 15.79
N LEU A 124 1.66 5.66 15.78
CA LEU A 124 2.72 4.66 15.86
C LEU A 124 2.84 4.09 17.28
N SER A 125 2.07 3.03 17.53
CA SER A 125 2.16 2.24 18.77
C SER A 125 3.23 1.14 18.70
N GLU A 126 3.83 0.81 19.85
CA GLU A 126 4.76 -0.33 19.98
C GLU A 126 4.14 -1.67 19.56
N ASN A 127 2.82 -1.82 19.71
CA ASN A 127 2.11 -3.03 19.28
C ASN A 127 2.22 -3.24 17.76
N TYR A 128 2.24 -2.18 16.95
CA TYR A 128 2.44 -2.30 15.52
C TYR A 128 3.92 -2.50 15.17
N ILE A 129 4.80 -1.75 15.83
CA ILE A 129 6.25 -1.81 15.58
C ILE A 129 6.80 -3.20 15.90
N ASN A 130 6.39 -3.81 17.02
CA ASN A 130 6.90 -5.10 17.49
C ASN A 130 6.17 -6.33 16.93
N ASN A 131 5.13 -6.16 16.11
CA ASN A 131 4.37 -7.30 15.58
C ASN A 131 4.98 -7.82 14.27
N ASP A 132 5.71 -8.94 14.33
CA ASP A 132 6.42 -9.55 13.19
C ASP A 132 5.54 -9.90 11.97
N ASP A 133 4.21 -9.90 12.14
CA ASP A 133 3.28 -10.12 11.04
C ASP A 133 3.01 -8.88 10.20
N ILE A 134 3.47 -7.71 10.65
CA ILE A 134 3.36 -6.42 9.94
C ILE A 134 4.68 -6.14 9.24
N ASP A 135 4.62 -5.98 7.92
CA ASP A 135 5.79 -5.76 7.07
C ASP A 135 6.15 -4.28 6.93
N PHE A 136 5.16 -3.39 6.95
CA PHE A 136 5.37 -1.94 6.92
C PHE A 136 4.19 -1.20 7.54
N ILE A 137 4.42 0.05 7.93
CA ILE A 137 3.39 0.89 8.55
C ILE A 137 3.25 2.18 7.75
N VAL A 138 2.01 2.61 7.55
CA VAL A 138 1.62 3.92 7.02
C VAL A 138 1.05 4.74 8.18
N CYS A 139 1.71 5.83 8.55
CA CYS A 139 1.26 6.72 9.61
C CYS A 139 0.68 8.02 9.02
N GLU A 140 -0.59 8.31 9.34
CA GLU A 140 -1.31 9.52 8.91
C GLU A 140 -0.91 10.78 9.70
N ASN A 141 -0.24 10.64 10.83
CA ASN A 141 0.12 11.75 11.70
C ASN A 141 1.52 12.29 11.41
N GLU A 142 1.59 13.55 10.95
CA GLU A 142 2.83 14.24 10.59
C GLU A 142 3.76 14.54 11.78
N TYR A 143 3.23 14.53 13.01
CA TYR A 143 3.96 14.93 14.23
C TYR A 143 4.74 13.78 14.88
N GLU A 144 4.58 12.53 14.43
CA GLU A 144 5.36 11.39 14.91
C GLU A 144 6.77 11.31 14.28
N LYS A 145 7.38 12.49 14.09
CA LYS A 145 8.84 12.59 13.87
C LYS A 145 9.63 12.00 15.05
N CYS A 146 9.03 11.85 16.22
CA CYS A 146 9.71 11.53 17.47
C CYS A 146 9.75 10.03 17.87
N ILE A 147 9.27 9.10 17.04
CA ILE A 147 9.31 7.66 17.35
C ILE A 147 10.02 6.93 16.18
N LEU A 148 10.93 5.96 16.33
CA LEU A 148 12.09 5.67 17.21
C LEU A 148 12.57 4.28 16.69
N ASN A 149 13.85 4.12 16.35
CA ASN A 149 14.53 2.86 15.95
C ASN A 149 13.62 1.66 15.63
N SER A 150 13.12 1.59 14.40
CA SER A 150 12.38 0.44 13.88
C SER A 150 13.11 -0.11 12.67
N ASP A 151 13.30 -1.42 12.61
CA ASP A 151 13.84 -2.09 11.42
C ASP A 151 12.78 -2.22 10.30
N LYS A 152 11.52 -1.87 10.59
CA LYS A 152 10.41 -1.89 9.63
C LYS A 152 10.30 -0.58 8.86
N PRO A 153 9.98 -0.62 7.56
CA PRO A 153 9.60 0.55 6.77
C PRO A 153 8.38 1.27 7.36
N ILE A 154 8.52 2.58 7.58
CA ILE A 154 7.44 3.45 8.03
C ILE A 154 7.27 4.59 7.01
N PHE A 155 6.07 4.69 6.43
CA PHE A 155 5.69 5.76 5.51
C PHE A 155 4.86 6.79 6.27
N ILE A 156 5.33 8.04 6.33
CA ILE A 156 4.65 9.11 7.05
C ILE A 156 3.97 10.04 6.06
N LYS A 157 2.78 10.50 6.42
CA LYS A 157 2.01 11.46 5.63
C LYS A 157 2.84 12.70 5.34
N THR A 158 2.84 13.13 4.09
CA THR A 158 3.50 14.36 3.67
C THR A 158 2.51 15.50 3.50
N LYS A 159 2.98 16.72 3.73
CA LYS A 159 2.24 17.96 3.41
C LYS A 159 2.08 18.20 1.91
N HIS A 160 2.83 17.48 1.09
CA HIS A 160 2.79 17.52 -0.36
C HIS A 160 2.07 16.27 -0.86
N ASP A 161 0.76 16.38 -1.08
CA ASP A 161 0.08 15.41 -1.93
C ASP A 161 0.42 15.71 -3.39
N PHE A 162 0.46 14.67 -4.22
CA PHE A 162 0.54 14.86 -5.66
C PHE A 162 -0.58 15.80 -6.11
N ASN A 163 -0.23 16.88 -6.81
CA ASN A 163 -1.18 17.87 -7.30
C ASN A 163 -1.84 17.35 -8.59
N ILE A 164 -2.49 16.20 -8.50
CA ILE A 164 -3.10 15.46 -9.61
C ILE A 164 -4.61 15.41 -9.39
N LYS A 165 -5.39 15.30 -10.48
CA LYS A 165 -6.85 15.19 -10.44
C LYS A 165 -7.27 13.96 -9.63
N GLY A 166 -7.72 14.13 -8.38
CA GLY A 166 -8.22 13.05 -7.52
C GLY A 166 -7.83 13.25 -6.04
N ASN A 167 -8.37 12.44 -5.13
CA ASN A 167 -7.95 12.47 -3.72
C ASN A 167 -6.78 11.51 -3.50
N PHE A 168 -5.57 11.98 -3.80
CA PHE A 168 -4.35 11.22 -3.56
C PHE A 168 -3.86 11.50 -2.14
N LYS A 169 -3.67 10.45 -1.33
CA LYS A 169 -2.92 10.58 -0.07
C LYS A 169 -1.54 10.01 -0.26
N THR A 170 -0.53 10.86 -0.02
CA THR A 170 0.87 10.53 -0.27
C THR A 170 1.63 10.37 1.04
N PHE A 171 2.41 9.29 1.13
CA PHE A 171 3.21 8.97 2.30
C PHE A 171 4.64 8.66 1.86
N MET A 172 5.62 9.32 2.46
CA MET A 172 7.04 9.12 2.15
C MET A 172 7.68 8.25 3.23
N ILE A 173 8.57 7.35 2.81
CA ILE A 173 9.34 6.56 3.76
C ILE A 173 10.19 7.49 4.63
N LYS A 174 10.18 7.24 5.94
CA LYS A 174 11.11 7.87 6.87
C LYS A 174 12.33 6.96 6.98
N SER A 175 13.41 7.35 6.31
CA SER A 175 14.76 6.76 6.48
C SER A 175 15.37 7.13 7.82
#